data_AF-A0A968VY98-F1
#
_entry.id   AF-A0A968VY98-F1
#
_cell.length_a   1.000
_cell.length_b   1.000
_cell.length_c   1.000
_cell.angle_alpha   90.00
_cell.angle_beta   90.00
_cell.angle_gamma   90.00
#
_symmetry.space_group_name_H-M   'P 1'
#
loop_
_entity.id
_entity.type
_entity.pdbx_description
1 polymer ?
#
loop_
_entity_poly.entity_id
_entity_poly.type
_entity_poly.pdbx_seq_one_letter_code
_entity_poly.pdbx_strand_id
1 'polypeptide(L)'
;MSVEKGDFEKAYDYFKQATGLEQDDSKKADYYYGLGVVAGKLNKLSEARTYALEAAKLKDGWGDPYILIGNLYANSKDVCSGIKLPNSIYWAAADKFIKAKTVDPSIAEKVNSLINTYSQYFPNKEQAFFEGVNEGDAFLVECWINETTKARF
;
A
#
# COMPACT_ATOMS: atom_id res chain seq x y z
N MET A 1 8.59 21.05 10.17
CA MET A 1 7.92 20.56 8.94
C MET A 1 8.66 20.91 7.64
N SER A 2 9.44 21.99 7.53
CA SER A 2 10.17 22.29 6.27
C SER A 2 11.50 21.54 6.08
N VAL A 3 12.21 21.23 7.17
CA VAL A 3 13.51 20.55 7.13
C VAL A 3 13.36 19.09 6.69
N GLU A 4 12.45 18.34 7.34
CA GLU A 4 12.19 16.93 7.02
C GLU A 4 11.73 16.73 5.58
N LYS A 5 10.88 17.64 5.06
CA LYS A 5 10.45 17.58 3.65
C LYS A 5 11.62 17.76 2.69
N GLY A 6 12.51 18.72 2.96
CA GLY A 6 13.71 18.94 2.14
C GLY A 6 14.68 17.75 2.17
N ASP A 7 14.75 17.04 3.29
CA ASP A 7 15.56 15.83 3.41
C ASP A 7 14.94 14.65 2.65
N PHE A 8 13.61 14.52 2.64
CA PHE A 8 12.92 13.54 1.81
C PHE A 8 13.07 13.82 0.31
N GLU A 9 13.04 15.07 -0.13
CA GLU A 9 13.27 15.40 -1.54
C GLU A 9 14.68 15.01 -2.00
N LYS A 10 15.70 15.32 -1.20
CA LYS A 10 17.08 14.89 -1.47
C LYS A 10 17.22 13.37 -1.48
N ALA A 11 16.59 12.68 -0.53
CA ALA A 11 16.59 11.23 -0.47
C ALA A 11 15.91 10.61 -1.71
N TYR A 12 14.79 11.19 -2.16
CA TYR A 12 14.09 10.75 -3.36
C TYR A 12 15.01 10.85 -4.60
N ASP A 13 15.70 11.97 -4.78
CA ASP A 13 16.61 12.16 -5.90
C ASP A 13 17.82 11.22 -5.84
N TYR A 14 18.35 10.97 -4.63
CA TYR A 14 19.43 10.01 -4.41
C TYR A 14 19.00 8.59 -4.80
N PHE A 15 17.88 8.10 -4.26
CA PHE A 15 17.37 6.76 -4.57
C PHE A 15 17.05 6.61 -6.06
N LYS A 16 16.45 7.63 -6.68
CA LYS A 16 16.14 7.62 -8.11
C LYS A 16 17.40 7.49 -8.96
N GLN A 17 18.47 8.22 -8.66
CA GLN A 17 19.75 8.06 -9.35
C GLN A 17 20.37 6.68 -9.10
N ALA A 18 20.35 6.20 -7.85
CA ALA A 18 20.88 4.90 -7.48
C ALA A 18 20.21 3.76 -8.26
N THR A 19 18.87 3.77 -8.43
CA THR A 19 18.16 2.75 -9.22
C THR A 19 18.58 2.70 -10.70
N GLY A 20 19.05 3.81 -11.27
CA GLY A 20 19.51 3.86 -12.66
C GLY A 20 20.96 3.41 -12.86
N LEU A 21 21.78 3.49 -11.81
CA LEU A 21 23.19 3.09 -11.84
C LEU A 21 23.40 1.66 -11.35
N GLU A 22 22.58 1.21 -10.39
CA GLU A 22 22.67 -0.11 -9.79
C GLU A 22 22.30 -1.21 -10.79
N GLN A 23 23.15 -2.23 -10.86
CA GLN A 23 23.02 -3.38 -11.75
C GLN A 23 22.61 -4.64 -10.98
N ASP A 24 22.89 -4.70 -9.68
CA ASP A 24 22.48 -5.81 -8.83
C ASP A 24 20.98 -5.71 -8.51
N ASP A 25 20.20 -6.71 -8.91
CA ASP A 25 18.75 -6.70 -8.74
C ASP A 25 18.33 -6.59 -7.27
N SER A 26 19.05 -7.24 -6.34
CA SER A 26 18.72 -7.18 -4.92
C SER A 26 18.91 -5.77 -4.35
N LYS A 27 20.06 -5.14 -4.62
CA LYS A 27 20.32 -3.76 -4.17
C LYS A 27 19.39 -2.77 -4.86
N LYS A 28 19.11 -2.99 -6.14
CA LYS A 28 18.16 -2.18 -6.90
C LYS A 28 16.75 -2.29 -6.32
N ALA A 29 16.35 -3.47 -5.86
CA ALA A 29 15.10 -3.68 -5.12
C ALA A 29 15.06 -2.84 -3.83
N ASP A 30 16.15 -2.85 -3.05
CA ASP A 30 16.26 -2.05 -1.83
C ASP A 30 16.15 -0.53 -2.12
N TYR A 31 16.78 -0.06 -3.21
CA TYR A 31 16.66 1.33 -3.65
C TYR A 31 15.25 1.70 -4.13
N TYR A 32 14.58 0.82 -4.89
CA TYR A 32 13.17 1.04 -5.27
C TYR A 32 12.24 1.06 -4.05
N TYR A 33 12.48 0.19 -3.06
CA TYR A 33 11.71 0.21 -1.82
C TYR A 33 11.92 1.51 -1.05
N GLY A 34 13.17 1.96 -0.89
CA GLY A 34 13.50 3.26 -0.31
C GLY A 34 12.83 4.42 -1.04
N LEU A 35 12.85 4.41 -2.37
CA LEU A 35 12.16 5.39 -3.21
C LEU A 35 10.64 5.37 -2.97
N GLY A 36 10.05 4.18 -2.84
CA GLY A 36 8.64 4.01 -2.48
C GLY A 36 8.30 4.61 -1.12
N VAL A 37 9.10 4.34 -0.09
CA VAL A 37 8.90 4.90 1.26
C VAL A 37 8.96 6.42 1.23
N VAL A 38 9.98 6.99 0.60
CA VAL A 38 10.19 8.44 0.53
C VAL A 38 9.11 9.11 -0.32
N ALA A 39 8.72 8.52 -1.45
CA ALA A 39 7.62 9.00 -2.28
C ALA A 39 6.31 9.06 -1.48
N GLY A 40 6.05 8.05 -0.63
CA GLY A 40 4.91 8.07 0.30
C GLY A 40 4.95 9.24 1.27
N LYS A 41 6.12 9.54 1.86
CA LYS A 41 6.31 10.70 2.75
C LYS A 41 6.16 12.04 2.03
N LEU A 42 6.46 12.09 0.73
CA LEU A 42 6.25 13.26 -0.13
C LEU A 42 4.82 13.34 -0.69
N ASN A 43 3.90 12.47 -0.26
CA ASN A 43 2.53 12.35 -0.75
C ASN A 43 2.42 12.03 -2.26
N LYS A 44 3.47 11.45 -2.86
CA LYS A 44 3.50 10.95 -4.23
C LYS A 44 2.98 9.49 -4.27
N LEU A 45 1.73 9.30 -3.86
CA LEU A 45 1.18 7.98 -3.49
C LEU A 45 1.18 6.98 -4.66
N SER A 46 0.78 7.40 -5.86
CA SER A 46 0.79 6.55 -7.06
C SER A 46 2.20 6.09 -7.42
N GLU A 47 3.18 7.00 -7.35
CA GLU A 47 4.60 6.66 -7.60
C GLU A 47 5.13 5.71 -6.52
N ALA A 48 4.79 5.97 -5.25
CA ALA A 48 5.21 5.14 -4.13
C ALA A 48 4.77 3.68 -4.30
N ARG A 49 3.52 3.47 -4.74
CA ARG A 49 3.02 2.14 -5.10
C ARG A 49 3.81 1.53 -6.26
N THR A 50 4.04 2.29 -7.34
CA THR A 50 4.79 1.78 -8.49
C THR A 50 6.18 1.31 -8.07
N TYR A 51 6.93 2.12 -7.32
CA TYR A 51 8.27 1.75 -6.87
C TYR A 51 8.26 0.56 -5.90
N ALA A 52 7.28 0.47 -5.00
CA ALA A 52 7.12 -0.71 -4.14
C ALA A 52 6.85 -1.99 -4.96
N LEU A 53 6.04 -1.91 -6.01
CA LEU A 53 5.81 -3.04 -6.91
C LEU A 53 7.06 -3.42 -7.71
N GLU A 54 7.84 -2.45 -8.19
CA GLU A 54 9.14 -2.73 -8.84
C GLU A 54 10.12 -3.39 -7.88
N ALA A 55 10.19 -2.94 -6.63
CA ALA A 55 11.00 -3.57 -5.59
C ALA A 55 10.61 -5.04 -5.36
N ALA A 56 9.30 -5.33 -5.27
CA ALA A 56 8.80 -6.70 -5.10
C ALA A 56 9.09 -7.61 -6.30
N LYS A 57 9.20 -7.07 -7.52
CA LYS A 57 9.52 -7.86 -8.73
C LYS A 57 10.98 -8.30 -8.77
N LEU A 58 11.88 -7.52 -8.19
CA LEU A 58 13.32 -7.77 -8.22
C LEU A 58 13.78 -8.74 -7.12
N LYS A 59 12.95 -8.97 -6.09
CA LYS A 59 13.28 -9.83 -4.96
C LYS A 59 12.12 -10.75 -4.59
N ASP A 60 12.24 -12.00 -4.99
CA ASP A 60 11.29 -13.04 -4.65
C ASP A 60 11.23 -13.26 -3.13
N GLY A 61 10.03 -13.59 -2.63
CA GLY A 61 9.82 -13.84 -1.21
C GLY A 61 9.93 -12.61 -0.31
N TRP A 62 9.94 -11.39 -0.87
CA TRP A 62 10.00 -10.16 -0.09
C TRP A 62 8.62 -9.52 0.09
N GLY A 63 8.07 -9.60 1.30
CA GLY A 63 6.72 -9.14 1.59
C GLY A 63 6.60 -7.66 1.99
N ASP A 64 7.67 -7.02 2.45
CA ASP A 64 7.64 -5.62 2.93
C ASP A 64 7.13 -4.61 1.90
N PRO A 65 7.43 -4.70 0.59
CA PRO A 65 6.87 -3.77 -0.37
C PRO A 65 5.34 -3.83 -0.44
N TYR A 66 4.73 -5.00 -0.24
CA TYR A 66 3.27 -5.11 -0.15
C TYR A 66 2.72 -4.53 1.17
N ILE A 67 3.46 -4.64 2.28
CA ILE A 67 3.11 -3.93 3.53
C ILE A 67 3.11 -2.42 3.30
N LEU A 68 4.12 -1.89 2.60
CA LEU A 68 4.19 -0.47 2.27
C LEU A 68 2.96 -0.02 1.49
N ILE A 69 2.55 -0.76 0.44
CA ILE A 69 1.35 -0.43 -0.33
C ILE A 69 0.09 -0.48 0.54
N GLY A 70 -0.06 -1.52 1.37
CA GLY A 70 -1.20 -1.62 2.30
C GLY A 70 -1.27 -0.44 3.26
N ASN A 71 -0.13 0.00 3.80
CA ASN A 71 -0.05 1.19 4.64
C ASN A 71 -0.41 2.47 3.86
N LEU A 72 0.05 2.63 2.63
CA LEU A 72 -0.33 3.78 1.80
C LEU A 72 -1.86 3.84 1.61
N TYR A 73 -2.51 2.70 1.35
CA TYR A 73 -3.96 2.62 1.19
C TYR A 73 -4.69 2.95 2.49
N ALA A 74 -4.26 2.37 3.61
CA ALA A 74 -4.88 2.61 4.91
C ALA A 74 -4.77 4.09 5.38
N ASN A 75 -3.71 4.79 4.96
CA ASN A 75 -3.50 6.21 5.26
C ASN A 75 -4.14 7.15 4.22
N SER A 76 -4.90 6.63 3.26
CA SER A 76 -5.49 7.45 2.17
C SER A 76 -6.90 7.95 2.44
N LYS A 77 -7.43 7.75 3.65
CA LYS A 77 -8.78 8.18 4.02
C LYS A 77 -9.00 9.67 3.78
N ASP A 78 -8.02 10.50 4.12
CA ASP A 78 -8.11 11.96 3.99
C ASP A 78 -7.83 12.45 2.56
N VAL A 79 -7.17 11.62 1.74
CA VAL A 79 -6.83 11.94 0.35
C VAL A 79 -7.93 11.50 -0.61
N CYS A 80 -8.64 10.43 -0.28
CA CYS A 80 -9.67 9.86 -1.12
C CYS A 80 -11.07 10.32 -0.73
N SER A 81 -11.73 10.96 -1.69
CA SER A 81 -13.10 11.43 -1.58
C SER A 81 -13.99 10.79 -2.66
N GLY A 82 -15.30 10.79 -2.45
CA GLY A 82 -16.27 10.31 -3.44
C GLY A 82 -16.47 8.79 -3.51
N ILE A 83 -15.75 8.00 -2.70
CA ILE A 83 -15.94 6.54 -2.64
C ILE A 83 -17.26 6.23 -1.90
N LYS A 84 -18.15 5.45 -2.52
CA LYS A 84 -19.46 5.07 -1.95
C LYS A 84 -19.36 4.47 -0.55
N LEU A 85 -18.35 3.62 -0.34
CA LEU A 85 -17.98 3.06 0.95
C LEU A 85 -16.58 3.57 1.31
N PRO A 86 -16.42 4.73 1.98
CA PRO A 86 -15.10 5.31 2.25
C PRO A 86 -14.15 4.38 3.00
N ASN A 87 -14.69 3.55 3.90
CA ASN A 87 -13.93 2.58 4.66
C ASN A 87 -13.49 1.34 3.83
N SER A 88 -13.94 1.19 2.58
CA SER A 88 -13.50 0.12 1.68
C SER A 88 -12.00 0.20 1.36
N ILE A 89 -11.36 1.36 1.59
CA ILE A 89 -9.90 1.50 1.51
C ILE A 89 -9.17 0.49 2.41
N TYR A 90 -9.76 0.12 3.55
CA TYR A 90 -9.19 -0.83 4.47
C TYR A 90 -9.29 -2.27 3.95
N TRP A 91 -10.30 -2.59 3.13
CA TRP A 91 -10.35 -3.87 2.40
C TRP A 91 -9.19 -3.99 1.42
N ALA A 92 -8.95 -2.94 0.62
CA ALA A 92 -7.82 -2.90 -0.30
C ALA A 92 -6.48 -2.97 0.44
N ALA A 93 -6.34 -2.28 1.58
CA ALA A 93 -5.16 -2.38 2.43
C ALA A 93 -4.95 -3.81 2.95
N ALA A 94 -6.01 -4.45 3.46
CA ALA A 94 -5.99 -5.83 3.93
C ALA A 94 -5.60 -6.82 2.82
N ASP A 95 -6.01 -6.60 1.58
CA ASP A 95 -5.57 -7.43 0.44
C ASP A 95 -4.07 -7.37 0.22
N LYS A 96 -3.46 -6.19 0.33
CA LYS A 96 -2.00 -6.04 0.21
C LYS A 96 -1.27 -6.67 1.38
N PHE A 97 -1.80 -6.56 2.59
CA PHE A 97 -1.28 -7.25 3.76
C PHE A 97 -1.36 -8.78 3.59
N ILE A 98 -2.49 -9.31 3.15
CA ILE A 98 -2.64 -10.74 2.85
C ILE A 98 -1.64 -11.18 1.78
N LYS A 99 -1.45 -10.39 0.73
CA LYS A 99 -0.43 -10.65 -0.29
C LYS A 99 0.98 -10.66 0.30
N ALA A 100 1.32 -9.73 1.20
CA ALA A 100 2.60 -9.66 1.87
C ALA A 100 2.95 -10.97 2.59
N LYS A 101 2.06 -11.46 3.48
CA LYS A 101 2.29 -12.73 4.20
C LYS A 101 2.23 -13.98 3.32
N THR A 102 1.56 -13.90 2.16
CA THR A 102 1.52 -15.01 1.20
C THR A 102 2.84 -15.13 0.45
N VAL A 103 3.47 -14.00 0.12
CA VAL A 103 4.79 -13.95 -0.52
C VAL A 103 5.91 -14.25 0.48
N ASP A 104 5.79 -13.70 1.69
CA ASP A 104 6.76 -13.87 2.77
C ASP A 104 6.04 -14.36 4.05
N PRO A 105 6.02 -15.67 4.32
CA PRO A 105 5.39 -16.19 5.53
C PRO A 105 6.08 -15.75 6.83
N SER A 106 7.34 -15.30 6.79
CA SER A 106 8.09 -14.92 7.99
C SER A 106 7.54 -13.65 8.67
N ILE A 107 6.89 -12.78 7.90
CA ILE A 107 6.25 -11.54 8.39
C ILE A 107 4.78 -11.74 8.78
N ALA A 108 4.26 -12.98 8.78
CA ALA A 108 2.84 -13.25 8.99
C ALA A 108 2.29 -12.68 10.30
N GLU A 109 3.04 -12.74 11.40
CA GLU A 109 2.61 -12.18 12.69
C GLU A 109 2.42 -10.66 12.64
N LYS A 110 3.43 -9.94 12.10
CA LYS A 110 3.38 -8.48 11.89
C LYS A 110 2.19 -8.10 11.00
N VAL A 111 2.01 -8.83 9.90
CA VAL A 111 0.92 -8.61 8.94
C VAL A 111 -0.45 -8.87 9.56
N ASN A 112 -0.61 -9.94 10.35
CA ASN A 112 -1.87 -10.25 11.02
C ASN A 112 -2.24 -9.17 12.04
N SER A 113 -1.26 -8.60 12.76
CA SER A 113 -1.49 -7.47 13.65
C SER A 113 -2.02 -6.24 12.90
N LEU A 114 -1.44 -5.91 11.74
CA LEU A 114 -1.92 -4.84 10.86
C LEU A 114 -3.35 -5.12 10.37
N ILE A 115 -3.63 -6.33 9.89
CA ILE A 115 -4.98 -6.72 9.44
C ILE A 115 -5.98 -6.56 10.58
N ASN A 116 -5.68 -7.04 11.79
CA ASN A 116 -6.56 -6.93 12.95
C ASN A 116 -6.81 -5.47 13.35
N THR A 117 -5.82 -4.60 13.17
CA THR A 117 -5.96 -3.17 13.45
C THR A 117 -6.90 -2.52 12.44
N TYR A 118 -6.73 -2.82 11.15
CA TYR A 118 -7.52 -2.18 10.10
C TYR A 118 -8.90 -2.81 9.86
N SER A 119 -9.09 -4.09 10.20
CA SER A 119 -10.39 -4.76 10.08
C SER A 119 -11.46 -4.15 10.98
N GLN A 120 -11.06 -3.54 12.09
CA GLN A 120 -11.98 -2.80 12.98
C GLN A 120 -12.63 -1.60 12.29
N TYR A 121 -12.01 -1.09 11.21
CA TYR A 121 -12.52 0.05 10.46
C TYR A 121 -13.21 -0.34 9.16
N PHE A 122 -13.45 -1.63 8.91
CA PHE A 122 -14.18 -2.06 7.71
C PHE A 122 -15.58 -1.43 7.66
N PRO A 123 -16.13 -1.20 6.46
CA PRO A 123 -17.54 -0.85 6.29
C PRO A 123 -18.43 -1.81 7.06
N ASN A 124 -19.51 -1.30 7.64
CA ASN A 124 -20.48 -2.17 8.31
C ASN A 124 -21.29 -2.94 7.23
N LYS A 125 -21.78 -4.14 7.57
CA LYS A 125 -22.56 -4.99 6.67
C LYS A 125 -23.88 -4.36 6.20
N GLU A 126 -24.61 -3.69 7.08
CA GLU A 126 -25.86 -2.98 6.77
C GLU A 126 -25.63 -1.82 5.79
N GLN A 127 -24.61 -0.99 6.03
CA GLN A 127 -24.22 0.13 5.16
C GLN A 127 -23.84 -0.36 3.76
N ALA A 128 -23.01 -1.41 3.70
CA ALA A 128 -22.66 -2.02 2.42
C ALA A 128 -23.88 -2.61 1.70
N PHE A 129 -24.80 -3.23 2.44
CA PHE A 129 -26.05 -3.77 1.88
C PHE A 129 -26.94 -2.66 1.29
N PHE A 130 -27.05 -1.48 1.93
CA PHE A 130 -27.77 -0.33 1.36
C PHE A 130 -27.13 0.17 0.05
N GLU A 131 -25.82 0.04 -0.08
CA GLU A 131 -25.08 0.34 -1.32
C GLU A 131 -25.11 -0.81 -2.35
N GLY A 132 -25.81 -1.90 -2.05
CA GLY A 132 -25.93 -3.08 -2.91
C GLY A 132 -24.70 -4.00 -2.93
N VAL A 133 -23.84 -3.91 -1.90
CA VAL A 133 -22.60 -4.68 -1.77
C VAL A 133 -22.77 -5.77 -0.71
N ASN A 134 -22.59 -7.02 -1.11
CA ASN A 134 -22.65 -8.20 -0.24
C ASN A 134 -21.24 -8.73 0.09
N GLU A 135 -21.17 -9.62 1.06
CA GLU A 135 -19.91 -10.25 1.46
C GLU A 135 -19.34 -11.08 0.29
N GLY A 136 -18.07 -10.87 -0.01
CA GLY A 136 -17.38 -11.52 -1.13
C GLY A 136 -17.53 -10.80 -2.48
N ASP A 137 -18.40 -9.80 -2.59
CA ASP A 137 -18.57 -9.04 -3.83
C ASP A 137 -17.30 -8.27 -4.18
N ALA A 138 -17.04 -8.15 -5.49
CA ALA A 138 -15.99 -7.30 -6.01
C ALA A 138 -16.40 -5.83 -5.86
N PHE A 139 -15.54 -5.02 -5.24
CA PHE A 139 -15.76 -3.59 -5.05
C PHE A 139 -14.56 -2.82 -5.58
N LEU A 140 -14.80 -1.84 -6.47
CA LEU A 140 -13.77 -0.94 -6.95
C LEU A 140 -13.55 0.17 -5.91
N VAL A 141 -12.37 0.17 -5.28
CA VAL A 141 -11.94 1.32 -4.49
C VAL A 141 -11.40 2.36 -5.47
N GLU A 142 -12.22 3.37 -5.75
CA GLU A 142 -11.87 4.50 -6.63
C GLU A 142 -10.76 5.38 -6.01
N CYS A 143 -10.57 6.62 -6.48
CA CYS A 143 -9.43 7.49 -6.13
C CYS A 143 -8.10 6.97 -6.71
N TRP A 144 -6.95 7.44 -6.20
CA TRP A 144 -5.62 7.04 -6.66
C TRP A 144 -5.33 5.54 -6.44
N ILE A 145 -6.03 4.91 -5.50
CA ILE A 145 -5.98 3.47 -5.23
C ILE A 145 -6.45 2.72 -6.48
N ASN A 146 -7.62 3.03 -7.03
CA ASN A 146 -8.13 2.45 -8.28
C ASN A 146 -7.90 0.93 -8.40
N GLU A 147 -8.21 0.18 -7.34
CA GLU A 147 -8.02 -1.26 -7.28
C GLU A 147 -9.31 -1.97 -6.84
N THR A 148 -9.55 -3.14 -7.43
CA THR A 148 -10.68 -3.99 -7.04
C THR A 148 -10.29 -4.80 -5.80
N THR A 149 -11.14 -4.72 -4.78
CA THR A 149 -11.04 -5.52 -3.54
C THR A 149 -12.27 -6.41 -3.41
N LYS A 150 -12.25 -7.30 -2.41
CA LYS A 150 -13.42 -8.09 -2.00
C LYS A 150 -14.02 -7.54 -0.72
N ALA A 151 -15.33 -7.30 -0.73
CA ALA A 151 -16.09 -6.90 0.44
C ALA A 151 -16.01 -7.98 1.53
N ARG A 152 -15.74 -7.54 2.77
CA ARG A 152 -15.58 -8.38 3.96
C ARG A 152 -16.00 -7.60 5.20
N PHE A 153 -16.65 -8.25 6.16
CA PHE A 153 -17.26 -7.58 7.31
C PHE A 153 -16.72 -8.15 8.62
#